data_AF-A0A428Z3J9-F1
#
_entry.id   AF-A0A428Z3J9-F1
#
_cell.length_a   1.000
_cell.length_b   1.000
_cell.length_c   1.000
_cell.angle_alpha   90.00
_cell.angle_beta   90.00
_cell.angle_gamma   90.00
#
_symmetry.space_group_name_H-M   'P 1'
#
loop_
_entity.id
_entity.type
_entity.pdbx_description
1 polymer ?
#
loop_
_entity_poly.entity_id
_entity_poly.type
_entity_poly.pdbx_seq_one_letter_code
_entity_poly.pdbx_strand_id
1 'polypeptide(L)'
;MPKVNVYLPDELADAVKAAALPVSAICQRALEQSVRRVTAIRAMTLTDLDDSQLSQFTERTRTVIRLAVERAAGTPSVDTEHLLAGILTEGTNLALHVLRAMEIDPALVQNALAARLPAAEGDLPTRFSNFASNALELTVTEALSLGHNYVGCEHLLLGLLSEPGGVAGDLLRELGVDLRTTRRTVVAALTGYQHLRAQPGNDPVLAAVRAELKPIVERIERLEQQASSK
;
A
#
# COMPACT_ATOMS: atom_id res chain seq x y z
N MET A 1 14.52 -6.22 34.56
CA MET A 1 13.79 -6.18 33.28
C MET A 1 13.27 -4.76 33.07
N PRO A 2 13.50 -4.12 31.92
CA PRO A 2 12.88 -2.84 31.62
C PRO A 2 11.35 -3.00 31.61
N LYS A 3 10.63 -2.08 32.27
CA LYS A 3 9.17 -2.03 32.27
C LYS A 3 8.73 -1.11 31.13
N VAL A 4 8.04 -1.65 30.13
CA VAL A 4 7.40 -0.88 29.07
C VAL A 4 5.94 -0.65 29.49
N ASN A 5 5.55 0.61 29.70
CA ASN A 5 4.17 0.96 29.99
C ASN A 5 3.42 1.16 28.67
N VAL A 6 2.37 0.38 28.44
CA VAL A 6 1.47 0.51 27.29
C VAL A 6 0.19 1.18 27.77
N TYR A 7 -0.16 2.32 27.18
CA TYR A 7 -1.36 3.07 27.53
C TYR A 7 -2.55 2.59 26.68
N LEU A 8 -3.69 2.33 27.32
CA LEU A 8 -4.96 2.08 26.63
C LEU A 8 -5.82 3.35 26.65
N PRO A 9 -6.61 3.63 25.60
CA PRO A 9 -7.66 4.63 25.65
C PRO A 9 -8.69 4.32 26.75
N ASP A 10 -9.22 5.35 27.40
CA ASP A 10 -10.06 5.22 28.60
C ASP A 10 -11.29 4.33 28.37
N GLU A 11 -12.03 4.53 27.26
CA GLU A 11 -13.19 3.70 26.91
C GLU A 11 -12.83 2.21 26.76
N LEU A 12 -11.65 1.92 26.20
CA LEU A 12 -11.19 0.54 26.00
C LEU A 12 -10.72 -0.08 27.32
N ALA A 13 -10.06 0.70 28.18
CA ALA A 13 -9.66 0.27 29.51
C ALA A 13 -10.88 -0.13 30.36
N ASP A 14 -11.94 0.68 30.30
CA ASP A 14 -13.19 0.41 31.00
C ASP A 14 -13.91 -0.83 30.45
N ALA A 15 -14.01 -0.97 29.13
CA ALA A 15 -14.61 -2.14 28.49
C ALA A 15 -13.86 -3.45 28.84
N VAL A 16 -12.52 -3.40 28.84
CA VAL A 16 -11.65 -4.55 29.17
C VAL A 16 -11.79 -4.93 30.65
N LYS A 17 -11.90 -3.94 31.54
CA LYS A 17 -12.13 -4.15 32.97
C LYS A 17 -13.51 -4.75 33.23
N ALA A 18 -14.54 -4.27 32.54
CA ALA A 18 -15.90 -4.83 32.61
C ALA A 18 -15.98 -6.27 32.09
N ALA A 19 -15.20 -6.61 31.06
CA ALA A 19 -15.11 -7.96 30.50
C ALA A 19 -14.17 -8.91 31.27
N ALA A 20 -13.53 -8.45 32.35
CA ALA A 20 -12.55 -9.20 33.15
C ALA A 20 -11.42 -9.85 32.32
N LEU A 21 -11.02 -9.21 31.21
CA LEU A 21 -9.99 -9.73 30.33
C LEU A 21 -8.59 -9.50 30.92
N PRO A 22 -7.68 -10.49 30.87
CA PRO A 22 -6.31 -10.34 31.36
C PRO A 22 -5.49 -9.46 30.39
N VAL A 23 -5.55 -8.14 30.60
CA VAL A 23 -4.95 -7.10 29.75
C VAL A 23 -3.46 -7.35 29.51
N SER A 24 -2.73 -7.76 30.55
CA SER A 24 -1.28 -8.01 30.45
C SER A 24 -0.94 -9.11 29.45
N ALA A 25 -1.73 -10.19 29.41
CA ALA A 25 -1.49 -11.31 28.50
C ALA A 25 -1.84 -10.96 27.05
N ILE A 26 -2.90 -10.19 26.85
CA ILE A 26 -3.31 -9.70 25.53
C ILE A 26 -2.26 -8.72 24.98
N CYS A 27 -1.83 -7.75 25.79
CA CYS A 27 -0.79 -6.80 25.41
C CYS A 27 0.56 -7.50 25.17
N GLN A 28 0.93 -8.48 26.00
CA GLN A 28 2.16 -9.25 25.79
C GLN A 28 2.13 -10.03 24.47
N ARG A 29 1.03 -10.72 24.16
CA ARG A 29 0.90 -11.44 22.88
C ARG A 29 0.89 -10.51 21.68
N ALA A 30 0.18 -9.39 21.77
CA ALA A 30 0.15 -8.38 20.70
C ALA A 30 1.54 -7.77 20.48
N LEU A 31 2.23 -7.40 21.56
CA LEU A 31 3.59 -6.88 21.51
C LEU A 31 4.56 -7.93 20.96
N GLU A 32 4.47 -9.18 21.40
CA GLU A 32 5.30 -10.28 20.90
C GLU A 32 5.06 -10.52 19.41
N GLN A 33 3.81 -10.50 18.94
CA GLN A 33 3.49 -10.61 17.51
C GLN A 33 4.03 -9.43 16.70
N SER A 34 3.88 -8.20 17.19
CA SER A 34 4.42 -7.01 16.53
C SER A 34 5.94 -7.03 16.48
N VAL A 35 6.60 -7.38 17.59
CA VAL A 35 8.07 -7.52 17.64
C VAL A 35 8.52 -8.62 16.69
N ARG A 36 7.89 -9.80 16.72
CA ARG A 36 8.21 -10.90 15.79
C ARG A 36 8.10 -10.48 14.33
N ARG A 37 7.05 -9.75 13.96
CA ARG A 37 6.85 -9.22 12.59
C ARG A 37 7.97 -8.27 12.19
N VAL A 38 8.36 -7.36 13.07
CA VAL A 38 9.44 -6.39 12.83
C VAL A 38 10.79 -7.11 12.74
N THR A 39 11.08 -8.05 13.65
CA THR A 39 12.34 -8.81 13.64
C THR A 39 12.46 -9.78 12.47
N ALA A 40 11.35 -10.31 11.96
CA ALA A 40 11.35 -11.17 10.78
C ALA A 40 11.83 -10.41 9.53
N ILE A 41 11.44 -9.14 9.39
CA ILE A 41 11.88 -8.27 8.28
C ILE A 41 13.38 -7.96 8.38
N ARG A 42 13.93 -7.79 9.59
CA ARG A 42 15.37 -7.54 9.81
C ARG A 42 16.26 -8.74 9.51
N ALA A 43 15.74 -9.95 9.71
CA ALA A 43 16.47 -11.19 9.47
C ALA A 43 16.26 -11.72 8.04
N MET A 44 15.46 -11.03 7.22
CA MET A 44 15.06 -11.48 5.89
C MET A 44 16.22 -11.39 4.91
N THR A 45 16.76 -12.54 4.49
CA THR A 45 17.59 -12.59 3.29
C THR A 45 16.68 -12.70 2.07
N LEU A 46 17.10 -12.17 0.90
CA LEU A 46 16.25 -12.20 -0.30
C LEU A 46 15.97 -13.62 -0.81
N THR A 47 16.81 -14.58 -0.39
CA THR A 47 16.64 -16.02 -0.63
C THR A 47 15.56 -16.68 0.24
N ASP A 48 15.14 -16.04 1.34
CA ASP A 48 14.13 -16.55 2.29
C ASP A 48 12.76 -15.86 2.11
N LEU A 49 12.51 -15.22 0.96
CA LEU A 49 11.21 -14.66 0.58
C LEU A 49 10.18 -15.78 0.31
N ASP A 50 9.96 -16.65 1.29
CA ASP A 50 8.94 -17.69 1.26
C ASP A 50 7.56 -17.04 1.43
N ASP A 51 6.55 -17.55 0.70
CA ASP A 51 5.16 -17.07 0.76
C ASP A 51 4.58 -17.03 2.19
N SER A 52 5.15 -17.82 3.11
CA SER A 52 4.74 -17.85 4.52
C SER A 52 5.09 -16.57 5.28
N GLN A 53 6.27 -15.99 5.06
CA GLN A 53 6.74 -14.78 5.75
C GLN A 53 6.02 -13.53 5.23
N LEU A 54 5.64 -13.53 3.95
CA LEU A 54 4.85 -12.48 3.31
C LEU A 54 3.34 -12.77 3.30
N SER A 55 2.86 -13.72 4.10
CA SER A 55 1.46 -14.13 4.11
C SER A 55 0.48 -12.98 4.38
N GLN A 56 0.90 -11.98 5.17
CA GLN A 56 0.13 -10.76 5.45
C GLN A 56 0.15 -9.72 4.31
N PHE A 57 1.11 -9.79 3.40
CA PHE A 57 1.17 -8.91 2.22
C PHE A 57 0.16 -9.37 1.18
N THR A 58 -0.51 -8.43 0.52
CA THR A 58 -1.36 -8.78 -0.63
C THR A 58 -0.52 -9.35 -1.77
N GLU A 59 -1.12 -10.17 -2.63
CA GLU A 59 -0.45 -10.71 -3.81
C GLU A 59 0.20 -9.60 -4.64
N ARG A 60 -0.53 -8.48 -4.83
CA ARG A 60 -0.03 -7.31 -5.55
C ARG A 60 1.20 -6.68 -4.88
N THR A 61 1.23 -6.59 -3.56
CA THR A 61 2.42 -6.08 -2.85
C THR A 61 3.59 -7.05 -2.92
N ARG A 62 3.35 -8.37 -2.93
CA ARG A 62 4.42 -9.36 -3.19
C ARG A 62 4.99 -9.20 -4.61
N THR A 63 4.13 -8.96 -5.61
CA THR A 63 4.58 -8.64 -6.97
C THR A 63 5.42 -7.37 -7.01
N VAL A 64 5.01 -6.31 -6.32
CA VAL A 64 5.81 -5.07 -6.19
C VAL A 64 7.19 -5.34 -5.58
N ILE A 65 7.28 -6.14 -4.52
CA ILE A 65 8.57 -6.49 -3.89
C ILE A 65 9.43 -7.30 -4.87
N ARG A 66 8.86 -8.26 -5.60
CA ARG A 66 9.57 -9.02 -6.63
C ARG A 66 10.13 -8.13 -7.73
N LEU A 67 9.32 -7.21 -8.25
CA LEU A 67 9.75 -6.22 -9.24
C LEU A 67 10.89 -5.33 -8.72
N ALA A 68 10.86 -4.97 -7.42
CA ALA A 68 11.95 -4.25 -6.79
C ALA A 68 13.25 -5.07 -6.74
N VAL A 69 13.17 -6.37 -6.42
CA VAL A 69 14.32 -7.30 -6.43
C VAL A 69 14.89 -7.46 -7.83
N GLU A 70 14.04 -7.68 -8.83
CA GLU A 70 14.44 -7.80 -10.24
C GLU A 70 15.14 -6.52 -10.73
N ARG A 71 14.61 -5.35 -10.36
CA ARG A 71 15.20 -4.07 -10.76
C ARG A 71 16.50 -3.74 -10.02
N ALA A 72 16.70 -4.29 -8.83
CA ALA A 72 17.93 -4.20 -8.08
C ALA A 72 18.98 -5.23 -8.52
N ALA A 73 18.73 -6.04 -9.56
CA ALA A 73 19.76 -6.89 -10.15
C ALA A 73 20.98 -6.05 -10.57
N GLY A 74 22.17 -6.49 -10.19
CA GLY A 74 23.42 -5.76 -10.38
C GLY A 74 23.74 -4.74 -9.29
N THR A 75 22.93 -4.64 -8.25
CA THR A 75 23.16 -3.75 -7.10
C THR A 75 23.46 -4.58 -5.84
N PRO A 76 24.22 -4.04 -4.86
CA PRO A 76 24.59 -4.79 -3.65
C PRO A 76 23.40 -5.06 -2.71
N SER A 77 22.29 -4.34 -2.87
CA SER A 77 21.10 -4.43 -2.03
C SER A 77 19.85 -3.88 -2.71
N VAL A 78 18.69 -4.39 -2.29
CA VAL A 78 17.41 -3.75 -2.64
C VAL A 78 17.20 -2.54 -1.73
N ASP A 79 17.34 -1.37 -2.30
CA ASP A 79 17.10 -0.07 -1.66
C ASP A 79 15.67 0.49 -1.86
N THR A 80 15.35 1.61 -1.19
CA THR A 80 14.01 2.21 -1.16
C THR A 80 13.50 2.65 -2.54
N GLU A 81 14.39 3.12 -3.39
CA GLU A 81 14.14 3.51 -4.78
C GLU A 81 13.69 2.33 -5.63
N HIS A 82 14.19 1.12 -5.35
CA HIS A 82 13.75 -0.10 -6.03
C HIS A 82 12.33 -0.48 -5.60
N LEU A 83 12.00 -0.35 -4.30
CA LEU A 83 10.64 -0.56 -3.79
C LEU A 83 9.65 0.42 -4.44
N LEU A 84 10.00 1.70 -4.52
CA LEU A 84 9.19 2.70 -5.21
C LEU A 84 9.06 2.40 -6.71
N ALA A 85 10.15 1.98 -7.36
CA ALA A 85 10.12 1.56 -8.76
C ALA A 85 9.19 0.36 -8.99
N GLY A 86 9.15 -0.59 -8.04
CA GLY A 86 8.22 -1.71 -8.05
C GLY A 86 6.76 -1.26 -7.98
N ILE A 87 6.44 -0.29 -7.10
CA ILE A 87 5.09 0.30 -7.02
C ILE A 87 4.68 0.91 -8.35
N LEU A 88 5.57 1.68 -8.98
CA LEU A 88 5.30 2.35 -10.25
C LEU A 88 5.14 1.36 -11.40
N THR A 89 5.95 0.29 -11.40
CA THR A 89 5.97 -0.73 -12.47
C THR A 89 4.75 -1.64 -12.44
N GLU A 90 4.22 -1.96 -11.25
CA GLU A 90 2.99 -2.77 -11.14
C GLU A 90 1.77 -2.05 -11.76
N GLY A 91 1.73 -0.72 -11.69
CA GLY A 91 0.86 0.12 -12.53
C GLY A 91 -0.63 0.22 -12.15
N THR A 92 -1.18 -0.71 -11.36
CA THR A 92 -2.63 -0.76 -11.04
C THR A 92 -2.97 -0.72 -9.55
N ASN A 93 -1.97 -0.52 -8.70
CA ASN A 93 -2.13 -0.53 -7.26
C ASN A 93 -2.73 0.76 -6.68
N LEU A 94 -3.25 0.64 -5.46
CA LEU A 94 -3.87 1.73 -4.72
C LEU A 94 -2.90 2.88 -4.40
N ALA A 95 -1.59 2.63 -4.24
CA ALA A 95 -0.64 3.71 -4.01
C ALA A 95 -0.59 4.70 -5.19
N LEU A 96 -0.68 4.21 -6.44
CA LEU A 96 -0.75 5.10 -7.60
C LEU A 96 -2.07 5.88 -7.66
N HIS A 97 -3.18 5.29 -7.23
CA HIS A 97 -4.43 6.02 -7.09
C HIS A 97 -4.37 7.10 -6.01
N VAL A 98 -3.69 6.83 -4.90
CA VAL A 98 -3.44 7.81 -3.83
C VAL A 98 -2.58 8.96 -4.33
N LEU A 99 -1.51 8.69 -5.09
CA LEU A 99 -0.70 9.74 -5.72
C LEU A 99 -1.54 10.63 -6.66
N ARG A 100 -2.37 10.01 -7.52
CA ARG A 100 -3.27 10.76 -8.41
C ARG A 100 -4.31 11.59 -7.66
N ALA A 101 -4.85 11.08 -6.56
CA ALA A 101 -5.77 11.81 -5.69
C ALA A 101 -5.10 12.98 -4.96
N MET A 102 -3.78 12.94 -4.81
CA MET A 102 -2.95 14.06 -4.34
C MET A 102 -2.48 14.96 -5.49
N GLU A 103 -3.03 14.80 -6.69
CA GLU A 103 -2.67 15.54 -7.91
C GLU A 103 -1.21 15.34 -8.36
N ILE A 104 -0.61 14.20 -7.99
CA ILE A 104 0.75 13.83 -8.36
C ILE A 104 0.69 12.73 -9.40
N ASP A 105 1.14 13.05 -10.62
CA ASP A 105 1.19 12.11 -11.73
C ASP A 105 2.28 11.05 -11.49
N PRO A 106 1.94 9.74 -11.45
CA PRO A 106 2.93 8.67 -11.37
C PRO A 106 4.03 8.73 -12.44
N ALA A 107 3.74 9.26 -13.64
CA ALA A 107 4.76 9.41 -14.67
C ALA A 107 5.85 10.41 -14.26
N LEU A 108 5.49 11.46 -13.53
CA LEU A 108 6.43 12.44 -12.99
C LEU A 108 7.34 11.80 -11.94
N VAL A 109 6.77 10.99 -11.05
CA VAL A 109 7.54 10.21 -10.04
C VAL A 109 8.50 9.25 -10.73
N GLN A 110 8.04 8.52 -11.75
CA GLN A 110 8.86 7.60 -12.54
C GLN A 110 10.05 8.30 -13.20
N ASN A 111 9.84 9.49 -13.77
CA ASN A 111 10.90 10.28 -14.40
C ASN A 111 11.91 10.80 -13.37
N ALA A 112 11.44 11.32 -12.23
CA ALA A 112 12.32 11.79 -11.16
C ALA A 112 13.14 10.65 -10.52
N LEU A 113 12.58 9.43 -10.51
CA LEU A 113 13.21 8.24 -9.96
C LEU A 113 14.29 7.67 -10.90
N ALA A 114 14.06 7.74 -12.21
CA ALA A 114 15.00 7.20 -13.21
C ALA A 114 16.42 7.77 -13.07
N ALA A 115 16.56 9.04 -12.66
CA ALA A 115 17.85 9.68 -12.41
C ALA A 115 18.56 9.24 -11.12
N ARG A 116 17.83 8.54 -10.22
CA ARG A 116 18.32 8.10 -8.90
C ARG A 116 18.53 6.59 -8.83
N LEU A 117 18.04 5.84 -9.80
CA LEU A 117 18.26 4.39 -9.86
C LEU A 117 19.71 4.10 -10.28
N PRO A 118 20.42 3.22 -9.56
CA PRO A 118 21.73 2.78 -9.98
C PRO A 118 21.67 2.04 -11.32
N ALA A 119 22.75 2.12 -12.10
CA ALA A 119 22.89 1.29 -13.29
C ALA A 119 22.98 -0.19 -12.87
N ALA A 120 22.16 -1.03 -13.49
CA ALA A 120 22.11 -2.46 -13.23
C ALA A 120 23.25 -3.17 -13.97
N GLU A 121 24.35 -3.49 -13.27
CA GLU A 121 25.45 -4.29 -13.79
C GLU A 121 25.78 -5.44 -12.82
N GLY A 122 25.20 -6.64 -13.02
CA GLY A 122 25.62 -7.85 -12.30
C GLY A 122 24.49 -8.73 -11.76
N ASP A 123 24.83 -9.51 -10.72
CA ASP A 123 23.99 -10.56 -10.13
C ASP A 123 22.82 -10.02 -9.28
N LEU A 124 21.85 -10.90 -8.98
CA LEU A 124 20.73 -10.59 -8.10
C LEU A 124 21.22 -10.14 -6.70
N PRO A 125 20.58 -9.12 -6.10
CA PRO A 125 20.90 -8.69 -4.75
C PRO A 125 20.59 -9.82 -3.76
N THR A 126 21.35 -9.88 -2.66
CA THR A 126 21.19 -10.92 -1.63
C THR A 126 20.47 -10.43 -0.38
N ARG A 127 20.31 -9.11 -0.21
CA ARG A 127 19.65 -8.49 0.96
C ARG A 127 18.94 -7.18 0.61
N PHE A 128 18.00 -6.78 1.47
CA PHE A 128 17.53 -5.39 1.54
C PHE A 128 18.58 -4.50 2.23
N SER A 129 18.59 -3.21 1.90
CA SER A 129 19.36 -2.23 2.66
C SER A 129 18.68 -1.93 4.00
N ASN A 130 19.42 -1.31 4.94
CA ASN A 130 18.85 -0.93 6.24
C ASN A 130 17.63 -0.01 6.09
N PHE A 131 17.69 0.94 5.14
CA PHE A 131 16.57 1.85 4.87
C PHE A 131 15.38 1.12 4.24
N ALA A 132 15.61 0.18 3.33
CA ALA A 132 14.54 -0.61 2.74
C ALA A 132 13.89 -1.57 3.76
N SER A 133 14.69 -2.24 4.59
CA SER A 133 14.18 -3.07 5.69
C SER A 133 13.35 -2.24 6.67
N ASN A 134 13.84 -1.06 7.09
CA ASN A 134 13.10 -0.19 8.00
C ASN A 134 11.81 0.35 7.35
N ALA A 135 11.83 0.71 6.06
CA ALA A 135 10.63 1.08 5.32
C ALA A 135 9.58 -0.04 5.27
N LEU A 136 10.00 -1.31 5.12
CA LEU A 136 9.11 -2.48 5.17
C LEU A 136 8.55 -2.72 6.59
N GLU A 137 9.32 -2.48 7.65
CA GLU A 137 8.83 -2.52 9.03
C GLU A 137 7.78 -1.43 9.29
N LEU A 138 8.08 -0.21 8.83
CA LEU A 138 7.18 0.93 8.91
C LEU A 138 5.90 0.67 8.11
N THR A 139 6.01 0.02 6.95
CA THR A 139 4.86 -0.42 6.14
C THR A 139 3.89 -1.31 6.94
N VAL A 140 4.42 -2.30 7.69
CA VAL A 140 3.60 -3.14 8.56
C VAL A 140 3.00 -2.32 9.70
N THR A 141 3.77 -1.41 10.28
CA THR A 141 3.31 -0.52 11.36
C THR A 141 2.15 0.37 10.91
N GLU A 142 2.23 0.92 9.70
CA GLU A 142 1.17 1.74 9.10
C GLU A 142 -0.10 0.92 8.85
N ALA A 143 0.02 -0.29 8.31
CA ALA A 143 -1.11 -1.20 8.12
C ALA A 143 -1.84 -1.48 9.44
N LEU A 144 -1.10 -1.81 10.50
CA LEU A 144 -1.65 -2.08 11.82
C LEU A 144 -2.26 -0.83 12.45
N SER A 145 -1.63 0.34 12.28
CA SER A 145 -2.13 1.62 12.81
C SER A 145 -3.45 2.03 12.16
N LEU A 146 -3.67 1.65 10.90
CA LEU A 146 -4.94 1.83 10.19
C LEU A 146 -5.96 0.72 10.50
N GLY A 147 -5.61 -0.26 11.34
CA GLY A 147 -6.50 -1.38 11.71
C GLY A 147 -6.62 -2.46 10.63
N HIS A 148 -5.73 -2.49 9.65
CA HIS A 148 -5.75 -3.47 8.58
C HIS A 148 -4.99 -4.74 8.97
N ASN A 149 -5.59 -5.89 8.66
CA ASN A 149 -5.01 -7.22 8.86
C ASN A 149 -4.23 -7.73 7.64
N TYR A 150 -4.03 -6.86 6.64
CA TYR A 150 -3.26 -7.12 5.43
C TYR A 150 -2.34 -5.92 5.14
N VAL A 151 -1.33 -6.16 4.31
CA VAL A 151 -0.36 -5.14 3.88
C VAL A 151 -0.48 -4.93 2.37
N GLY A 152 -1.08 -3.80 1.97
CA GLY A 152 -1.21 -3.36 0.57
C GLY A 152 -0.09 -2.41 0.14
N CYS A 153 -0.09 -2.02 -1.14
CA CYS A 153 0.89 -1.09 -1.70
C CYS A 153 0.74 0.33 -1.13
N GLU A 154 -0.47 0.71 -0.72
CA GLU A 154 -0.76 1.96 -0.02
C GLU A 154 -0.02 2.05 1.32
N HIS A 155 0.11 0.93 2.05
CA HIS A 155 0.91 0.89 3.26
C HIS A 155 2.40 0.95 2.93
N LEU A 156 2.82 0.33 1.82
CA LEU A 156 4.21 0.41 1.36
C LEU A 156 4.59 1.86 1.03
N LEU A 157 3.70 2.62 0.37
CA LEU A 157 3.89 4.05 0.13
C LEU A 157 4.05 4.84 1.44
N LEU A 158 3.21 4.57 2.44
CA LEU A 158 3.31 5.21 3.76
C LEU A 158 4.60 4.83 4.50
N GLY A 159 5.04 3.57 4.39
CA GLY A 159 6.29 3.09 4.96
C GLY A 159 7.52 3.77 4.33
N LEU A 160 7.53 3.92 3.00
CA LEU A 160 8.59 4.65 2.29
C LEU A 160 8.65 6.14 2.68
N LEU A 161 7.49 6.78 2.87
CA LEU A 161 7.42 8.18 3.34
C LEU A 161 7.83 8.34 4.80
N SER A 162 7.60 7.31 5.62
CA SER A 162 7.94 7.31 7.05
C SER A 162 9.42 7.04 7.28
N GLU A 163 10.11 6.44 6.30
CA GLU A 163 11.54 6.21 6.35
C GLU A 163 12.32 7.53 6.21
N PRO A 164 13.02 8.01 7.26
CA PRO A 164 13.64 9.33 7.24
C PRO A 164 14.87 9.43 6.34
N GLY A 165 15.56 8.33 6.05
CA GLY A 165 16.83 8.32 5.30
C GLY A 165 16.76 7.68 3.91
N GLY A 166 15.57 7.28 3.46
CA GLY A 166 15.38 6.59 2.19
C GLY A 166 15.25 7.55 1.01
N VAL A 167 15.98 7.28 -0.08
CA VAL A 167 15.94 8.04 -1.33
C VAL A 167 14.52 8.15 -1.90
N ALA A 168 13.71 7.09 -1.79
CA ALA A 168 12.32 7.13 -2.23
C ALA A 168 11.48 8.12 -1.42
N GLY A 169 11.64 8.13 -0.10
CA GLY A 169 10.93 9.05 0.79
C GLY A 169 11.34 10.50 0.53
N ASP A 170 12.64 10.74 0.32
CA ASP A 170 13.16 12.06 -0.06
C ASP A 170 12.58 12.55 -1.39
N LEU A 171 12.65 11.73 -2.45
CA LEU A 171 12.08 12.05 -3.75
C LEU A 171 10.58 12.36 -3.65
N LEU A 172 9.81 11.53 -2.94
CA LEU A 172 8.37 11.74 -2.79
C LEU A 172 8.08 13.06 -2.07
N ARG A 173 8.85 13.39 -1.02
CA ARG A 173 8.73 14.67 -0.29
C ARG A 173 9.11 15.87 -1.15
N GLU A 174 10.15 15.77 -1.98
CA GLU A 174 10.51 16.83 -2.94
C GLU A 174 9.39 17.11 -3.95
N LEU A 175 8.63 16.08 -4.31
CA LEU A 175 7.45 16.18 -5.19
C LEU A 175 6.17 16.63 -4.46
N GLY A 176 6.27 17.00 -3.18
CA GLY A 176 5.13 17.47 -2.39
C GLY A 176 4.26 16.35 -1.79
N VAL A 177 4.72 15.10 -1.82
CA VAL A 177 4.03 13.99 -1.13
C VAL A 177 4.41 14.01 0.35
N ASP A 178 3.51 14.49 1.22
CA ASP A 178 3.72 14.45 2.67
C ASP A 178 2.96 13.30 3.35
N LEU A 179 3.60 12.67 4.34
CA LEU A 179 3.08 11.50 5.05
C LEU A 179 1.68 11.73 5.63
N ARG A 180 1.41 12.92 6.19
CA ARG A 180 0.14 13.18 6.90
C ARG A 180 -1.01 13.25 5.91
N THR A 181 -0.84 13.97 4.81
CA THR A 181 -1.85 14.07 3.75
C THR A 181 -2.02 12.73 3.06
N THR A 182 -0.93 12.03 2.72
CA THR A 182 -1.01 10.68 2.13
C THR A 182 -1.80 9.73 3.01
N ARG A 183 -1.56 9.69 4.34
CA ARG A 183 -2.31 8.83 5.25
C ARG A 183 -3.80 9.15 5.24
N ARG A 184 -4.19 10.43 5.21
CA ARG A 184 -5.60 10.85 5.09
C ARG A 184 -6.21 10.40 3.76
N THR A 185 -5.48 10.54 2.66
CA THR A 185 -5.92 10.12 1.33
C THR A 185 -6.10 8.60 1.25
N VAL A 186 -5.20 7.83 1.85
CA VAL A 186 -5.34 6.36 1.96
C VAL A 186 -6.64 5.97 2.67
N VAL A 187 -6.90 6.58 3.84
CA VAL A 187 -8.15 6.34 4.60
C VAL A 187 -9.38 6.70 3.78
N ALA A 188 -9.37 7.85 3.10
CA ALA A 188 -10.47 8.30 2.26
C ALA A 188 -10.72 7.35 1.08
N ALA A 189 -9.65 6.94 0.39
CA ALA A 189 -9.75 6.03 -0.75
C ALA A 189 -10.34 4.67 -0.34
N LEU A 190 -9.85 4.08 0.76
CA LEU A 190 -10.35 2.81 1.28
C LEU A 190 -11.80 2.88 1.74
N THR A 191 -12.19 3.99 2.38
CA THR A 191 -13.58 4.24 2.77
C THR A 191 -14.47 4.33 1.52
N GLY A 192 -14.03 5.03 0.48
CA GLY A 192 -14.72 5.11 -0.81
C GLY A 192 -14.92 3.73 -1.46
N TYR A 193 -13.88 2.89 -1.46
CA TYR A 193 -13.98 1.51 -1.95
C TYR A 193 -14.96 0.65 -1.16
N GLN A 194 -15.01 0.79 0.18
CA GLN A 194 -15.97 0.08 1.01
C GLN A 194 -17.41 0.49 0.68
N HIS A 195 -17.67 1.78 0.44
CA HIS A 195 -19.00 2.26 0.05
C HIS A 195 -19.41 1.75 -1.35
N LEU A 196 -18.49 1.80 -2.33
CA LEU A 196 -18.72 1.24 -3.66
C LEU A 196 -19.00 -0.27 -3.62
N ARG A 197 -18.27 -1.01 -2.78
CA ARG A 197 -18.40 -2.47 -2.66
C ARG A 197 -19.62 -2.90 -1.82
N ALA A 198 -20.05 -2.08 -0.86
CA ALA A 198 -21.27 -2.29 -0.09
C ALA A 198 -22.55 -1.99 -0.90
N GLN A 199 -22.44 -1.26 -2.02
CA GLN A 199 -23.55 -1.01 -2.95
C GLN A 199 -23.23 -1.47 -4.38
N PRO A 200 -23.07 -2.79 -4.65
CA PRO A 200 -22.63 -3.31 -5.95
C PRO A 200 -23.68 -3.20 -7.09
N GLY A 201 -24.68 -2.32 -6.96
CA GLY A 201 -25.71 -2.06 -7.97
C GLY A 201 -26.14 -0.61 -8.09
N ASN A 202 -25.46 0.31 -7.39
CA ASN A 202 -25.87 1.71 -7.31
C ASN A 202 -24.67 2.63 -7.56
N ASP A 203 -23.85 2.31 -8.57
CA ASP A 203 -22.86 3.26 -9.07
C ASP A 203 -23.62 4.46 -9.64
N PRO A 204 -23.64 5.61 -8.94
CA PRO A 204 -24.47 6.75 -9.33
C PRO A 204 -24.01 7.32 -10.67
N VAL A 205 -22.73 7.16 -10.99
CA VAL A 205 -22.13 7.63 -12.24
C VAL A 205 -22.57 6.72 -13.38
N LEU A 206 -22.45 5.40 -13.25
CA LEU A 206 -22.97 4.47 -14.27
C LEU A 206 -24.48 4.54 -14.41
N ALA A 207 -25.22 4.78 -13.32
CA ALA A 207 -26.67 4.96 -13.35
C ALA A 207 -27.07 6.25 -14.09
N ALA A 208 -26.38 7.37 -13.82
CA ALA A 208 -26.58 8.64 -14.52
C ALA A 208 -26.20 8.52 -16.00
N VAL A 209 -25.05 7.93 -16.32
CA VAL A 209 -24.61 7.70 -17.70
C VAL A 209 -25.59 6.80 -18.44
N ARG A 210 -26.10 5.72 -17.82
CA ARG A 210 -27.12 4.86 -18.42
C ARG A 210 -28.44 5.60 -18.66
N ALA A 211 -28.85 6.47 -17.73
CA ALA A 211 -30.06 7.28 -17.87
C ALA A 211 -29.96 8.26 -19.05
N GLU A 212 -28.82 8.94 -19.20
CA GLU A 212 -28.55 9.88 -20.30
C GLU A 212 -28.42 9.18 -21.67
N LEU A 213 -27.84 7.97 -21.71
CA LEU A 213 -27.66 7.23 -22.96
C LEU A 213 -28.92 6.51 -23.44
N LYS A 214 -29.86 6.19 -22.55
CA LYS A 214 -31.11 5.47 -22.87
C LYS A 214 -31.89 6.05 -24.07
N PRO A 215 -32.20 7.36 -24.14
CA PRO A 215 -32.94 7.91 -25.27
C PRO A 215 -32.19 7.80 -26.61
N ILE A 216 -30.86 7.76 -26.59
CA ILE A 216 -30.02 7.61 -27.78
C ILE A 216 -30.08 6.16 -28.27
N VAL A 217 -29.96 5.19 -27.36
CA VAL A 217 -30.06 3.76 -27.68
C VAL A 217 -31.44 3.43 -28.28
N GLU A 218 -32.53 3.88 -27.64
CA GLU A 218 -33.90 3.70 -28.15
C GLU A 218 -34.15 4.36 -29.50
N ARG A 219 -33.38 5.40 -29.85
CA ARG A 219 -33.44 6.04 -31.17
C ARG A 219 -32.71 5.22 -32.22
N ILE A 220 -31.54 4.68 -31.89
CA ILE A 220 -30.76 3.82 -32.79
C ILE A 220 -31.56 2.55 -33.11
N GLU A 221 -32.11 1.88 -32.10
CA GLU A 221 -32.91 0.65 -32.29
C GLU A 221 -34.13 0.88 -33.20
N ARG A 222 -34.81 2.03 -33.06
CA ARG A 222 -35.92 2.41 -33.95
C ARG A 222 -35.48 2.63 -35.39
N LEU A 223 -34.32 3.25 -35.60
CA LEU A 223 -33.77 3.48 -36.93
C LEU A 223 -33.33 2.17 -37.60
N GLU A 224 -32.73 1.27 -36.82
CA GLU A 224 -32.36 -0.06 -37.29
C GLU A 224 -33.59 -0.89 -37.72
N GLN A 225 -34.66 -0.89 -36.92
CA GLN A 225 -35.91 -1.58 -37.27
C GLN A 225 -36.56 -1.04 -38.54
N GLN A 226 -36.50 0.29 -38.76
CA GLN A 226 -36.99 0.92 -39.98
C GLN A 226 -36.14 0.62 -41.20
N ALA A 227 -34.81 0.50 -41.03
CA ALA A 227 -33.89 0.15 -42.09
C ALA A 227 -33.97 -1.34 -42.49
N SER A 228 -34.24 -2.24 -41.53
CA SER A 228 -34.40 -3.69 -41.78
C SER A 228 -35.77 -4.08 -42.33
N SER A 229 -36.74 -3.17 -42.38
CA SER A 229 -38.09 -3.40 -42.93
C SER A 229 -38.26 -2.90 -44.37
N LYS A 230 -37.17 -2.51 -45.03
CA LYS A 230 -37.10 -2.09 -46.44
C LYS A 230 -36.24 -3.07 -47.24
#